data_AF-A0AAD3TA28-F1
#
_entry.id   AF-A0AAD3TA28-F1
#
_cell.length_a   1.000
_cell.length_b   1.000
_cell.length_c   1.000
_cell.angle_alpha   90.00
_cell.angle_beta   90.00
_cell.angle_gamma   90.00
#
_symmetry.space_group_name_H-M   'P 1'
#
loop_
_entity.id
_entity.type
_entity.pdbx_description
1 polymer ?
#
loop_
_entity_poly.entity_id
_entity_poly.type
_entity_poly.pdbx_seq_one_letter_code
_entity_poly.pdbx_strand_id
1 'polypeptide(L)'
;MMAYKTVIAERTVQKCMHMMAHLVAIILGIVGIYAAFKYHRLQNLTNMYSLHSWLGLVTFILYGVQWLFGLCTFWVPQPTVPYRVLMLPWHVCLGRTLLYMAICTAETGLMQVFTYLGLVDNHEARLINFLALAIILFGVTVDFSVAFARYV
;
A
#
# COMPACT_ATOMS: atom_id res chain seq x y z
N MET A 1 9.14 -5.78 1.58
CA MET A 1 9.32 -7.25 1.60
C MET A 1 10.14 -7.72 0.40
N MET A 2 9.79 -7.36 -0.84
CA MET A 2 10.56 -7.75 -2.03
C MET A 2 12.00 -7.24 -2.12
N ALA A 3 12.28 -6.04 -1.59
CA ALA A 3 13.63 -5.47 -1.59
C ALA A 3 14.71 -6.39 -0.97
N TYR A 4 14.35 -7.23 0.01
CA TYR A 4 15.27 -8.20 0.61
C TYR A 4 15.60 -9.41 -0.27
N LYS A 5 14.91 -9.54 -1.41
CA LYS A 5 15.01 -10.66 -2.34
C LYS A 5 15.43 -10.21 -3.75
N THR A 6 15.11 -8.98 -4.13
CA THR A 6 15.44 -8.43 -5.46
C THR A 6 16.73 -7.62 -5.47
N VAL A 7 17.14 -7.03 -4.33
CA VAL A 7 18.36 -6.23 -4.24
C VAL A 7 19.53 -7.12 -3.85
N ILE A 8 20.50 -7.28 -4.74
CA ILE A 8 21.75 -7.98 -4.50
C ILE A 8 22.71 -7.02 -3.78
N ALA A 9 22.56 -6.90 -2.47
CA ALA A 9 23.39 -6.05 -1.61
C ALA A 9 23.39 -6.56 -0.17
N GLU A 10 24.25 -5.98 0.68
CA GLU A 10 24.28 -6.27 2.11
C GLU A 10 22.93 -6.00 2.78
N ARG A 11 22.66 -6.71 3.88
CA ARG A 11 21.39 -6.63 4.60
C ARG A 11 21.03 -5.21 5.05
N THR A 12 22.02 -4.40 5.42
CA THR A 12 21.84 -3.00 5.80
C THR A 12 21.35 -2.16 4.62
N VAL A 13 21.91 -2.38 3.42
CA VAL A 13 21.49 -1.70 2.19
C VAL A 13 20.07 -2.12 1.81
N GLN A 14 19.75 -3.42 1.87
CA GLN A 14 18.39 -3.91 1.61
C GLN A 14 17.36 -3.29 2.56
N LYS A 15 17.69 -3.16 3.86
CA LYS A 15 16.85 -2.47 4.85
C LYS A 15 16.62 -1.01 4.50
N CYS A 16 17.70 -0.30 4.13
CA CYS A 16 17.63 1.10 3.70
C CYS A 16 16.71 1.25 2.48
N MET A 17 16.92 0.46 1.43
CA MET A 17 16.11 0.48 0.22
C MET A 17 14.63 0.18 0.50
N HIS A 18 14.35 -0.82 1.35
CA HIS A 18 12.99 -1.12 1.78
C HIS A 18 12.31 0.07 2.47
N MET A 19 13.00 0.69 3.43
CA MET A 19 12.50 1.83 4.19
C MET A 19 12.29 3.06 3.30
N MET A 20 13.23 3.37 2.41
CA MET A 20 13.16 4.48 1.47
C MET A 20 12.05 4.29 0.44
N ALA A 21 11.85 3.08 -0.09
CA ALA A 21 10.74 2.80 -1.01
C ALA A 21 9.37 3.05 -0.34
N HIS A 22 9.22 2.65 0.92
CA HIS A 22 8.00 2.94 1.69
C HIS A 22 7.84 4.43 2.01
N LEU A 23 8.94 5.16 2.26
CA LEU A 23 8.89 6.61 2.45
C LEU A 23 8.42 7.34 1.19
N VAL A 24 8.93 6.95 0.02
CA VAL A 24 8.46 7.47 -1.27
C VAL A 24 6.97 7.18 -1.45
N ALA A 25 6.51 5.96 -1.14
CA ALA A 25 5.09 5.61 -1.21
C ALA A 25 4.22 6.47 -0.26
N ILE A 26 4.69 6.77 0.95
CA ILE A 26 4.00 7.67 1.89
C ILE A 26 3.90 9.07 1.28
N ILE A 27 4.99 9.63 0.77
CA ILE A 27 4.99 10.98 0.15
C ILE A 27 3.99 11.03 -1.00
N LEU A 28 4.01 10.06 -1.92
CA LEU A 28 3.07 9.99 -3.03
C LEU A 28 1.62 9.83 -2.54
N GLY A 29 1.39 9.04 -1.49
CA GLY A 29 0.08 8.90 -0.87
C GLY A 29 -0.44 10.20 -0.25
N ILE A 30 0.40 10.99 0.44
CA ILE A 30 0.04 12.33 0.95
C ILE A 30 -0.40 13.23 -0.20
N VAL A 31 0.38 13.25 -1.29
CA VAL A 31 0.06 14.06 -2.48
C VAL A 31 -1.27 13.63 -3.09
N GLY A 32 -1.52 12.32 -3.24
CA GLY A 32 -2.78 11.79 -3.76
C GLY A 32 -3.99 12.15 -2.90
N ILE A 33 -3.88 11.97 -1.58
CA ILE A 33 -4.95 12.35 -0.64
C ILE A 33 -5.19 13.85 -0.69
N TYR A 34 -4.14 14.67 -0.66
CA TYR A 34 -4.26 16.13 -0.79
C TYR A 34 -4.97 16.52 -2.08
N ALA A 35 -4.62 15.90 -3.21
CA ALA A 35 -5.27 16.14 -4.49
C ALA A 35 -6.78 15.83 -4.45
N ALA A 36 -7.17 14.71 -3.84
CA ALA A 36 -8.58 14.32 -3.69
C ALA A 36 -9.37 15.33 -2.83
N PHE A 37 -8.84 15.72 -1.67
CA PHE A 37 -9.48 16.72 -0.81
C PHE A 37 -9.54 18.11 -1.46
N LYS A 38 -8.50 18.49 -2.21
CA LYS A 38 -8.49 19.74 -2.99
C LYS A 38 -9.55 19.71 -4.09
N TYR A 39 -9.67 18.61 -4.82
CA TYR A 39 -10.70 18.43 -5.85
C TYR A 39 -12.11 18.53 -5.25
N HIS A 40 -12.41 17.81 -4.18
CA HIS A 40 -13.71 17.90 -3.51
C HIS A 40 -14.04 19.33 -3.06
N ARG A 41 -13.06 20.06 -2.52
CA ARG A 41 -13.25 21.46 -2.13
C ARG A 41 -13.58 22.35 -3.32
N LEU A 42 -12.86 22.21 -4.43
CA LEU A 42 -13.08 23.00 -5.65
C LEU A 42 -14.44 22.70 -6.31
N GLN A 43 -14.93 21.47 -6.16
CA GLN A 43 -16.21 21.01 -6.72
C GLN A 43 -17.37 21.06 -5.72
N ASN A 44 -17.15 21.60 -4.51
CA ASN A 44 -18.12 21.61 -3.40
C ASN A 44 -18.73 20.23 -3.07
N LEU A 45 -17.90 19.17 -3.15
CA LEU A 45 -18.27 17.80 -2.82
C LEU A 45 -18.01 17.50 -1.34
N THR A 46 -18.87 16.67 -0.76
CA THR A 46 -18.70 16.16 0.61
C THR A 46 -17.49 15.22 0.67
N ASN A 47 -16.65 15.37 1.72
CA ASN A 47 -15.52 14.48 1.96
C ASN A 47 -15.92 13.25 2.78
N MET A 48 -15.14 12.17 2.68
CA MET A 48 -15.19 11.04 3.62
C MET A 48 -16.56 10.35 3.79
N TYR A 49 -17.40 10.30 2.75
CA TYR A 49 -18.71 9.65 2.82
C TYR A 49 -18.73 8.22 2.27
N SER A 50 -17.70 7.83 1.51
CA SER A 50 -17.71 6.60 0.72
C SER A 50 -16.83 5.51 1.34
N LEU A 51 -17.16 4.23 1.10
CA LEU A 51 -16.35 3.11 1.60
C LEU A 51 -14.89 3.19 1.16
N HIS A 52 -14.65 3.54 -0.11
CA HIS A 52 -13.30 3.81 -0.64
C HIS A 52 -12.53 4.81 0.23
N SER A 53 -13.15 5.95 0.57
CA SER A 53 -12.50 6.99 1.37
C SER A 53 -12.18 6.53 2.79
N TRP A 54 -13.05 5.73 3.42
CA TRP A 54 -12.81 5.17 4.75
C TRP A 54 -11.69 4.12 4.72
N LEU A 55 -11.75 3.18 3.78
CA LEU A 55 -10.70 2.18 3.58
C LEU A 55 -9.35 2.83 3.29
N GLY A 56 -9.33 3.83 2.40
CA GLY A 56 -8.11 4.53 2.02
C GLY A 56 -7.46 5.27 3.18
N LEU A 57 -8.24 6.02 3.97
CA LEU A 57 -7.71 6.74 5.11
C LEU A 57 -7.18 5.80 6.21
N VAL A 58 -7.94 4.75 6.56
CA VAL A 58 -7.50 3.76 7.55
C VAL A 58 -6.23 3.05 7.08
N THR A 59 -6.18 2.61 5.82
CA THR A 59 -5.00 1.98 5.22
C THR A 59 -3.80 2.90 5.30
N PHE A 60 -3.95 4.18 4.94
CA PHE A 60 -2.86 5.14 4.91
C PHE A 60 -2.30 5.44 6.31
N ILE A 61 -3.19 5.61 7.31
CA ILE A 61 -2.79 5.82 8.71
C ILE A 61 -2.01 4.60 9.22
N LEU A 62 -2.56 3.40 9.04
CA LEU A 62 -1.92 2.16 9.47
C LEU A 62 -0.59 1.92 8.75
N TYR A 63 -0.47 2.34 7.48
CA TYR A 63 0.78 2.28 6.73
C TYR A 63 1.86 3.18 7.33
N GLY A 64 1.51 4.41 7.72
CA GLY A 64 2.42 5.32 8.42
C GLY A 64 2.88 4.75 9.77
N VAL A 65 1.93 4.21 10.56
CA VAL A 65 2.25 3.54 11.84
C VAL A 65 3.18 2.35 11.62
N GLN A 66 2.90 1.53 10.62
CA GLN A 66 3.72 0.37 10.27
C GLN A 66 5.14 0.76 9.85
N TRP A 67 5.29 1.86 9.12
CA TRP A 67 6.60 2.39 8.71
C TRP A 67 7.40 2.91 9.92
N LEU A 68 6.77 3.70 10.80
CA LEU A 68 7.39 4.19 12.04
C LEU A 68 7.79 3.03 12.96
N PHE A 69 6.89 2.06 13.15
CA PHE A 69 7.17 0.85 13.90
C PHE A 69 8.36 0.07 13.32
N GLY A 70 8.42 -0.07 12.00
CA GLY A 70 9.54 -0.71 11.31
C GLY A 70 10.87 0.05 11.49
N LEU A 71 10.84 1.38 11.44
CA LEU A 71 11.99 2.24 11.66
C LEU A 71 12.54 2.07 13.09
N CYS A 72 11.67 2.21 14.10
CA CYS A 72 12.03 2.10 15.52
C CYS A 72 12.49 0.70 15.91
N THR A 73 11.97 -0.35 15.26
CA THR A 73 12.27 -1.75 15.62
C THR A 73 13.47 -2.31 14.85
N PHE A 74 13.63 -1.99 13.57
CA PHE A 74 14.60 -2.68 12.69
C PHE A 74 15.75 -1.80 12.16
N TRP A 75 15.68 -0.47 12.35
CA TRP A 75 16.70 0.47 11.90
C TRP A 75 17.40 1.23 13.04
N VAL A 76 16.70 2.09 13.79
CA VAL A 76 17.24 2.91 14.90
C VAL A 76 16.09 3.18 15.89
N PRO A 77 16.23 2.95 17.21
CA PRO A 77 17.44 2.75 18.02
C PRO A 77 17.97 1.30 18.13
N GLN A 78 17.50 0.38 17.29
CA GLN A 78 17.83 -1.07 17.34
C GLN A 78 17.62 -1.70 18.73
N PRO A 79 16.35 -1.94 19.11
CA PRO A 79 15.99 -2.68 20.31
C PRO A 79 16.69 -4.04 20.39
N THR A 80 16.65 -4.64 21.59
CA THR A 80 17.26 -5.94 21.86
C THR A 80 16.86 -7.01 20.84
N VAL A 81 17.76 -7.95 20.54
CA VAL A 81 17.53 -9.05 19.58
C VAL A 81 16.22 -9.81 19.86
N PRO A 82 15.88 -10.18 21.12
CA PRO A 82 14.63 -10.88 21.42
C PRO A 82 13.39 -10.10 21.01
N TYR A 83 13.37 -8.77 21.22
CA TYR A 83 12.25 -7.92 20.85
C TYR A 83 12.03 -7.91 19.33
N ARG A 84 13.12 -7.78 18.55
CA ARG A 84 13.05 -7.79 17.08
C ARG A 84 12.54 -9.12 16.52
N VAL A 85 12.95 -10.23 17.13
CA VAL A 85 12.47 -11.57 16.74
C VAL A 85 10.98 -11.73 17.03
N LEU A 86 10.51 -11.24 18.18
CA LEU A 86 9.09 -11.28 18.55
C LEU A 86 8.22 -10.42 17.63
N MET A 87 8.72 -9.25 17.23
CA MET A 87 7.97 -8.28 16.42
C MET A 87 7.98 -8.56 14.91
N LEU A 88 8.94 -9.34 14.42
CA LEU A 88 9.10 -9.62 12.99
C LEU A 88 7.85 -10.28 12.36
N PRO A 89 7.21 -11.31 12.95
CA PRO A 89 6.00 -11.89 12.38
C PRO A 89 4.85 -10.90 12.25
N TRP A 90 4.67 -10.02 13.25
CA TRP A 90 3.67 -8.97 13.24
C TRP A 90 3.94 -7.94 12.15
N HIS A 91 5.20 -7.51 11.99
CA HIS A 91 5.58 -6.58 10.93
C HIS A 91 5.32 -7.19 9.53
N VAL A 92 5.66 -8.47 9.32
CA VAL A 92 5.40 -9.13 8.03
C VAL A 92 3.91 -9.31 7.78
N CYS A 93 3.14 -9.77 8.78
CA CYS A 93 1.71 -10.00 8.66
C CYS A 93 0.95 -8.70 8.34
N LEU A 94 1.15 -7.66 9.16
CA LEU A 94 0.52 -6.35 8.95
C LEU A 94 0.94 -5.71 7.63
N GLY A 95 2.20 -5.88 7.21
CA GLY A 95 2.67 -5.42 5.91
C GLY A 95 1.91 -6.06 4.73
N ARG A 96 1.58 -7.35 4.82
CA ARG A 96 0.76 -8.06 3.82
C ARG A 96 -0.70 -7.62 3.87
N THR A 97 -1.27 -7.50 5.07
CA THR A 97 -2.64 -6.98 5.25
C THR A 97 -2.81 -5.60 4.63
N LEU A 98 -1.83 -4.70 4.81
CA LEU A 98 -1.85 -3.37 4.21
C LEU A 98 -1.78 -3.38 2.69
N LEU A 99 -1.06 -4.33 2.09
CA LEU A 99 -1.07 -4.51 0.63
C LEU A 99 -2.49 -4.87 0.15
N TYR A 100 -3.16 -5.81 0.82
CA TYR A 100 -4.54 -6.17 0.48
C TYR A 100 -5.52 -5.02 0.68
N MET A 101 -5.41 -4.28 1.79
CA MET A 101 -6.25 -3.10 2.02
C MET A 101 -6.02 -2.01 0.97
N ALA A 102 -4.78 -1.81 0.51
CA ALA A 102 -4.47 -0.86 -0.56
C ALA A 102 -5.08 -1.30 -1.90
N ILE A 103 -5.05 -2.60 -2.22
CA ILE A 103 -5.72 -3.15 -3.40
C ILE A 103 -7.23 -2.92 -3.30
N CYS A 104 -7.88 -3.33 -2.21
CA CYS A 104 -9.31 -3.10 -2.01
C CYS A 104 -9.68 -1.60 -2.10
N THR A 105 -8.82 -0.72 -1.59
CA THR A 105 -9.00 0.73 -1.73
C THR A 105 -8.90 1.15 -3.20
N ALA A 106 -7.92 0.68 -3.95
CA ALA A 106 -7.78 0.99 -5.38
C ALA A 106 -8.98 0.49 -6.19
N GLU A 107 -9.40 -0.76 -5.99
CA GLU A 107 -10.55 -1.37 -6.69
C GLU A 107 -11.85 -0.60 -6.42
N THR A 108 -12.12 -0.27 -5.15
CA THR A 108 -13.31 0.52 -4.79
C THR A 108 -13.25 1.95 -5.34
N GLY A 109 -12.05 2.52 -5.50
CA GLY A 109 -11.86 3.84 -6.11
C GLY A 109 -12.11 3.82 -7.62
N LEU A 110 -11.57 2.80 -8.32
CA LEU A 110 -11.83 2.59 -9.74
C LEU A 110 -13.32 2.36 -10.01
N MET A 111 -13.98 1.56 -9.17
CA MET A 111 -15.44 1.34 -9.28
C MET A 111 -16.24 2.63 -9.05
N GLN A 112 -15.81 3.50 -8.14
CA GLN A 112 -16.45 4.80 -7.93
C GLN A 112 -16.30 5.71 -9.14
N VAL A 113 -15.10 5.79 -9.74
CA VAL A 113 -14.88 6.56 -10.96
C VAL A 113 -15.71 6.02 -12.11
N PHE A 114 -15.71 4.69 -12.30
CA PHE A 114 -16.52 4.00 -13.31
C PHE A 114 -17.99 4.38 -13.20
N THR A 115 -18.53 4.33 -11.98
CA THR A 115 -19.94 4.64 -11.70
C THR A 115 -20.23 6.12 -11.86
N TYR A 116 -19.35 6.99 -11.37
CA TYR A 116 -19.50 8.44 -11.44
C TYR A 116 -19.52 8.95 -12.89
N LEU A 117 -18.68 8.37 -13.74
CA LEU A 117 -18.64 8.68 -15.17
C LEU A 117 -19.75 8.00 -15.98
N GLY A 118 -20.58 7.14 -15.36
CA GLY A 118 -21.69 6.45 -16.03
C GLY A 118 -21.23 5.57 -17.18
N LEU A 119 -20.04 4.97 -17.07
CA LEU A 119 -19.43 4.22 -18.17
C LEU A 119 -20.20 2.93 -18.46
N VAL A 120 -20.55 2.71 -19.73
CA VAL A 120 -21.20 1.49 -20.21
C VAL A 120 -20.58 1.11 -21.54
N ASP A 121 -20.06 -0.12 -21.62
CA ASP A 121 -19.54 -0.78 -22.83
C ASP A 121 -18.71 0.10 -23.79
N ASN A 122 -17.81 0.92 -23.24
CA ASN A 122 -16.91 1.76 -24.02
C ASN A 122 -15.42 1.41 -23.78
N HIS A 123 -14.53 2.04 -24.54
CA HIS A 123 -13.09 1.74 -24.47
C HIS A 123 -12.50 2.05 -23.09
N GLU A 124 -12.97 3.13 -22.45
CA GLU A 124 -12.53 3.55 -21.11
C GLU A 124 -13.01 2.58 -20.02
N ALA A 125 -14.25 2.10 -20.09
CA ALA A 125 -14.81 1.08 -19.21
C ALA A 125 -13.96 -0.19 -19.21
N ARG A 126 -13.59 -0.67 -20.40
CA ARG A 126 -12.73 -1.86 -20.56
C ARG A 126 -11.33 -1.61 -20.02
N LEU A 127 -10.78 -0.41 -20.22
CA LEU A 127 -9.46 -0.03 -19.70
C LEU A 127 -9.44 -0.01 -18.17
N ILE A 128 -10.45 0.59 -17.53
CA ILE A 128 -10.57 0.62 -16.06
C ILE A 128 -10.69 -0.80 -15.50
N ASN A 129 -11.53 -1.64 -16.10
CA ASN A 129 -11.67 -3.03 -15.67
C ASN A 129 -10.37 -3.84 -15.84
N PHE A 130 -9.64 -3.64 -16.94
CA PHE A 130 -8.35 -4.30 -17.15
C PHE A 130 -7.31 -3.82 -16.13
N LEU A 131 -7.28 -2.52 -15.82
CA LEU A 131 -6.40 -1.96 -14.80
C LEU A 131 -6.69 -2.54 -13.41
N ALA A 132 -7.96 -2.63 -13.03
CA ALA A 132 -8.43 -3.29 -11.80
C ALA A 132 -7.91 -4.74 -11.71
N LEU A 133 -8.14 -5.54 -12.76
CA LEU A 133 -7.64 -6.93 -12.82
C LEU A 133 -6.10 -6.99 -12.74
N ALA A 134 -5.40 -6.07 -13.39
CA ALA A 134 -3.95 -6.00 -13.36
C ALA A 134 -3.42 -5.66 -11.95
N ILE A 135 -4.08 -4.76 -11.20
CA ILE A 135 -3.73 -4.42 -9.82
C ILE A 135 -3.90 -5.65 -8.91
N ILE A 136 -5.01 -6.38 -9.04
CA ILE A 136 -5.25 -7.61 -8.29
C ILE A 136 -4.16 -8.65 -8.60
N LEU A 137 -3.89 -8.91 -9.88
CA LEU A 137 -2.88 -9.88 -10.30
C LEU A 137 -1.48 -9.49 -9.80
N PHE A 138 -1.12 -8.22 -9.87
CA PHE A 138 0.12 -7.70 -9.30
C PHE A 138 0.18 -7.94 -7.79
N GLY A 139 -0.89 -7.64 -7.06
CA GLY A 139 -0.99 -7.88 -5.63
C GLY A 139 -0.78 -9.34 -5.23
N VAL A 140 -1.47 -10.26 -5.91
CA VAL A 140 -1.38 -11.71 -5.66
C VAL A 140 0.03 -12.23 -5.96
N THR A 141 0.63 -11.81 -7.07
CA THR A 141 1.99 -12.25 -7.43
C THR A 141 3.04 -11.72 -6.45
N VAL A 142 2.92 -10.48 -5.99
CA VAL A 142 3.76 -9.93 -4.92
C VAL A 142 3.57 -10.72 -3.63
N ASP A 143 2.34 -11.01 -3.21
CA ASP A 143 2.10 -11.78 -1.98
C ASP A 143 2.68 -13.21 -2.06
N PHE A 144 2.46 -13.90 -3.18
CA PHE A 144 3.05 -15.23 -3.43
C PHE A 144 4.57 -15.20 -3.38
N SER A 145 5.20 -14.21 -4.01
CA SER A 145 6.67 -14.08 -3.95
C SER A 145 7.19 -13.88 -2.52
N VAL A 146 6.41 -13.24 -1.65
CA VAL A 146 6.77 -13.07 -0.24
C VAL A 146 6.49 -14.33 0.58
N ALA A 147 5.34 -14.98 0.35
CA ALA A 147 4.91 -16.17 1.07
C ALA A 147 5.77 -17.39 0.75
N PHE A 148 6.06 -17.62 -0.53
CA PHE A 148 6.84 -18.76 -0.99
C PHE A 148 8.35 -18.58 -0.85
N ALA A 149 8.84 -17.36 -0.62
CA ALA A 149 10.26 -17.11 -0.36
C ALA A 149 10.81 -17.69 0.97
N ARG A 150 9.97 -18.44 1.71
CA ARG A 150 10.38 -19.29 2.85
C ARG A 150 10.67 -20.74 2.43
N TYR A 151 10.22 -21.17 1.26
CA TYR A 151 10.34 -22.54 0.75
C TYR A 151 11.39 -22.68 -0.36
N VAL A 152 12.00 -21.56 -0.77
CA VAL A 152 13.13 -21.47 -1.71
C VAL A 152 14.26 -20.73 -1.03
#